data_AF-Q69YM1-F1
#
_entry.id   AF-Q69YM1-F1
#
_cell.length_a   1.000
_cell.length_b   1.000
_cell.length_c   1.000
_cell.angle_alpha   90.00
_cell.angle_beta   90.00
_cell.angle_gamma   90.00
#
_symmetry.space_group_name_H-M   'P 1'
#
loop_
_entity.id
_entity.type
_entity.pdbx_description
1 polymer ?
#
loop_
_entity_poly.entity_id
_entity_poly.type
_entity_poly.pdbx_seq_one_letter_code
_entity_poly.pdbx_strand_id
1 'polypeptide(L)'
;LVTGTHKMLSAFNATSGKAIWTLNPNYLSNGTLAAPVVVLPDLDEDGVRDLVVLAIGELQPDLCFLLVSGRTGNPVGRPVKYNIVGVGNLIGPQVYITTNGAVYILFGFGNIQAVALRDIFVQAQNRDSSPPSLQIEEPEWEKRRSINLSELIDVYSDGVELLQMVKAPDSNCSNLLITTRQSLVLLRGQNLTPYWALRLQGLRSQPTPGYFTDDQTLDFLLQIQDGVGMKKMMVVDGDSGSIVWSYRAPCHMKETPATSAVTSDQKSVFLFWAEGLSAASPNSDIILGTEPPSLHHLYLLHPAFPSILLDLANTTGTVTASEG
;
A
#
# COMPACT_ATOMS: atom_id res chain seq x y z
N LEU A 1 -13.10 11.73 -11.49
CA LEU A 1 -11.73 11.15 -11.60
C LEU A 1 -10.74 12.26 -11.37
N VAL A 2 -9.74 12.08 -10.51
CA VAL A 2 -8.63 13.04 -10.35
C VAL A 2 -7.37 12.37 -10.88
N THR A 3 -6.59 13.06 -11.69
CA THR A 3 -5.33 12.56 -12.23
C THR A 3 -4.31 13.68 -12.33
N GLY A 4 -3.04 13.34 -12.21
CA GLY A 4 -1.96 14.31 -12.26
C GLY A 4 -0.61 13.66 -12.53
N THR A 5 0.30 14.47 -13.05
CA THR A 5 1.71 14.12 -13.25
C THR A 5 2.55 15.40 -13.19
N HIS A 6 3.73 15.32 -12.57
CA HIS A 6 4.63 16.46 -12.35
C HIS A 6 3.94 17.67 -11.71
N LYS A 7 3.72 18.77 -12.45
CA LYS A 7 3.06 19.99 -11.97
C LYS A 7 1.59 20.09 -12.39
N MET A 8 1.08 19.08 -13.10
CA MET A 8 -0.29 19.04 -13.59
C MET A 8 -1.15 18.19 -12.66
N LEU A 9 -2.25 18.77 -12.18
CA LEU A 9 -3.31 18.06 -11.47
C LEU A 9 -4.66 18.53 -12.00
N SER A 10 -5.56 17.61 -12.31
CA SER A 10 -6.89 17.94 -12.85
C SER A 10 -7.95 16.95 -12.40
N ALA A 11 -9.15 17.46 -12.20
CA ALA A 11 -10.34 16.66 -11.99
C ALA A 11 -11.19 16.61 -13.26
N PHE A 12 -11.71 15.43 -13.57
CA PHE A 12 -12.54 15.16 -14.73
C PHE A 12 -13.86 14.53 -14.30
N ASN A 13 -14.93 14.90 -15.00
CA ASN A 13 -16.20 14.22 -14.92
C ASN A 13 -16.06 12.82 -15.53
N ALA A 14 -16.31 11.79 -14.73
CA ALA A 14 -16.04 10.40 -15.15
C ALA A 14 -16.90 9.94 -16.33
N THR A 15 -18.09 10.51 -16.50
CA THR A 15 -19.04 10.13 -17.57
C THR A 15 -18.78 10.87 -18.87
N SER A 16 -18.50 12.18 -18.80
CA SER A 16 -18.33 13.03 -20.00
C SER A 16 -16.88 13.23 -20.41
N GLY A 17 -15.91 12.90 -19.56
CA GLY A 17 -14.48 13.14 -19.80
C GLY A 17 -14.07 14.63 -19.77
N LYS A 18 -15.00 15.55 -19.50
CA LYS A 18 -14.71 16.98 -19.42
C LYS A 18 -13.96 17.33 -18.14
N ALA A 19 -12.97 18.21 -18.25
CA ALA A 19 -12.28 18.77 -17.09
C ALA A 19 -13.26 19.62 -16.26
N ILE A 20 -13.29 19.36 -14.95
CA ILE A 20 -14.02 20.15 -13.95
C ILE A 20 -13.14 21.32 -13.54
N TRP A 21 -11.87 21.05 -13.22
CA TRP A 21 -10.86 22.04 -12.90
C TRP A 21 -9.45 21.49 -13.18
N THR A 22 -8.51 22.41 -13.33
CA THR A 22 -7.07 22.14 -13.43
C THR A 22 -6.35 23.04 -12.44
N LEU A 23 -5.56 22.43 -11.56
CA LEU A 23 -4.75 23.16 -10.57
C LEU A 23 -3.74 24.04 -11.32
N ASN A 24 -3.62 25.30 -10.91
CA ASN A 24 -2.61 26.19 -11.47
C ASN A 24 -1.20 25.68 -11.08
N PRO A 25 -0.31 25.39 -12.05
CA PRO A 25 1.05 24.90 -11.78
C PRO A 25 1.88 25.82 -10.89
N ASN A 26 1.55 27.11 -10.82
CA ASN A 26 2.23 28.08 -9.96
C ASN A 26 2.07 27.77 -8.47
N TYR A 27 1.03 27.04 -8.07
CA TYR A 27 0.87 26.57 -6.69
C TYR A 27 1.87 25.48 -6.31
N LEU A 28 2.48 24.83 -7.30
CA LEU A 28 3.56 23.85 -7.16
C LEU A 28 4.90 24.40 -7.67
N SER A 29 5.08 25.72 -7.70
CA SER A 29 6.25 26.38 -8.32
C SER A 29 7.60 25.78 -7.92
N ASN A 30 7.75 25.42 -6.64
CA ASN A 30 8.99 24.90 -6.06
C ASN A 30 9.12 23.36 -6.04
N GLY A 31 8.20 22.61 -6.65
CA GLY A 31 8.23 21.15 -6.58
C GLY A 31 7.36 20.44 -7.60
N THR A 32 7.33 19.11 -7.50
CA THR A 32 6.45 18.27 -8.34
C THR A 32 5.66 17.31 -7.46
N LEU A 33 4.53 16.83 -7.99
CA LEU A 33 3.74 15.77 -7.35
C LEU A 33 4.65 14.58 -7.03
N ALA A 34 4.75 14.27 -5.74
CA ALA A 34 5.61 13.21 -5.25
C ALA A 34 4.89 11.85 -5.21
N ALA A 35 3.56 11.89 -5.08
CA ALA A 35 2.72 10.72 -4.92
C ALA A 35 1.28 11.00 -5.39
N PRO A 36 0.43 9.96 -5.55
CA PRO A 36 -0.99 10.13 -5.84
C PRO A 36 -1.70 11.01 -4.80
N VAL A 37 -2.69 11.76 -5.27
CA VAL A 37 -3.49 12.65 -4.42
C VAL A 37 -4.43 11.84 -3.52
N VAL A 38 -4.60 12.30 -2.29
CA VAL A 38 -5.46 11.62 -1.31
C VAL A 38 -6.69 12.47 -1.01
N VAL A 39 -7.84 11.81 -0.89
CA VAL A 39 -9.12 12.45 -0.59
C VAL A 39 -9.24 12.70 0.92
N LEU A 40 -9.67 13.90 1.26
CA LEU A 40 -9.91 14.38 2.62
C LEU A 40 -11.41 14.58 2.86
N PRO A 41 -11.83 14.79 4.13
CA PRO A 41 -13.09 15.45 4.43
C PRO A 41 -13.19 16.82 3.73
N ASP A 42 -14.39 17.37 3.71
CA ASP A 42 -14.64 18.75 3.27
C ASP A 42 -14.05 19.73 4.31
N LEU A 43 -13.09 20.57 3.89
CA LEU A 43 -12.35 21.51 4.74
C LEU A 43 -12.77 22.96 4.51
N ASP A 44 -13.26 23.30 3.32
CA ASP A 44 -13.74 24.64 2.96
C ASP A 44 -15.27 24.80 3.14
N GLU A 45 -15.95 23.75 3.64
CA GLU A 45 -17.37 23.69 3.95
C GLU A 45 -18.27 23.93 2.72
N ASP A 46 -17.76 23.61 1.54
CA ASP A 46 -18.52 23.81 0.31
C ASP A 46 -19.50 22.67 0.01
N GLY A 47 -19.35 21.51 0.67
CA GLY A 47 -20.14 20.29 0.50
C GLY A 47 -19.48 19.23 -0.39
N VAL A 48 -18.25 19.44 -0.86
CA VAL A 48 -17.45 18.47 -1.62
C VAL A 48 -16.20 18.10 -0.81
N ARG A 49 -15.83 16.83 -0.85
CA ARG A 49 -14.59 16.36 -0.21
C ARG A 49 -13.36 16.96 -0.87
N ASP A 50 -12.42 17.38 -0.05
CA ASP A 50 -11.19 18.01 -0.50
C ASP A 50 -10.07 17.00 -0.74
N LEU A 51 -8.90 17.52 -1.08
CA LEU A 51 -7.74 16.76 -1.49
C LEU A 51 -6.50 17.25 -0.75
N VAL A 52 -5.60 16.33 -0.44
CA VAL A 52 -4.22 16.67 -0.05
C VAL A 52 -3.26 16.21 -1.14
N VAL A 53 -2.40 17.14 -1.52
CA VAL A 53 -1.34 16.94 -2.49
C VAL A 53 -0.01 16.94 -1.74
N LEU A 54 0.79 15.90 -1.94
CA LEU A 54 2.19 15.87 -1.51
C LEU A 54 3.09 16.24 -2.69
N ALA A 55 3.87 17.30 -2.51
CA ALA A 55 4.88 17.73 -3.46
C ALA A 55 6.27 17.64 -2.84
N ILE A 56 7.27 17.33 -3.68
CA ILE A 56 8.69 17.29 -3.30
C ILE A 56 9.45 18.39 -4.01
N GLY A 57 10.33 19.08 -3.27
CA GLY A 57 11.17 20.15 -3.79
C GLY A 57 12.21 19.67 -4.82
N GLU A 58 12.58 20.54 -5.77
CA GLU A 58 13.56 20.21 -6.82
C GLU A 58 15.02 20.19 -6.31
N LEU A 59 15.34 20.95 -5.26
CA LEU A 59 16.72 21.15 -4.77
C LEU A 59 17.01 20.48 -3.41
N GLN A 60 15.99 20.31 -2.57
CA GLN A 60 16.06 19.63 -1.27
C GLN A 60 14.79 18.80 -1.08
N PRO A 61 14.86 17.64 -0.39
CA PRO A 61 13.72 16.76 -0.13
C PRO A 61 12.79 17.34 0.95
N ASP A 62 12.43 18.62 0.82
CA ASP A 62 11.36 19.21 1.61
C ASP A 62 10.04 18.68 1.07
N LEU A 63 9.27 18.01 1.92
CA LEU A 63 7.93 17.60 1.60
C LEU A 63 6.97 18.75 1.90
N CYS A 64 6.09 19.00 0.94
CA CYS A 64 5.15 20.10 0.98
C CYS A 64 3.75 19.55 0.80
N PHE A 65 2.89 19.78 1.78
CA PHE A 65 1.47 19.50 1.67
C PHE A 65 0.73 20.72 1.15
N LEU A 66 -0.12 20.51 0.15
CA LEU A 66 -1.05 21.49 -0.36
C LEU A 66 -2.47 20.94 -0.24
N LEU A 67 -3.31 21.62 0.54
CA LEU A 67 -4.74 21.33 0.62
C LEU A 67 -5.42 21.95 -0.60
N VAL A 68 -6.27 21.19 -1.28
CA VAL A 68 -6.92 21.61 -2.53
C VAL A 68 -8.42 21.30 -2.45
N SER A 69 -9.22 22.31 -2.75
CA SER A 69 -10.68 22.21 -2.78
C SER A 69 -11.10 21.21 -3.86
N GLY A 70 -11.89 20.21 -3.48
CA GLY A 70 -12.34 19.17 -4.42
C GLY A 70 -13.29 19.70 -5.49
N ARG A 71 -14.01 20.78 -5.19
CA ARG A 71 -14.95 21.44 -6.11
C ARG A 71 -14.27 22.35 -7.11
N THR A 72 -13.31 23.16 -6.65
CA THR A 72 -12.75 24.25 -7.45
C THR A 72 -11.34 23.99 -7.96
N GLY A 73 -10.60 23.08 -7.32
CA GLY A 73 -9.18 22.88 -7.58
C GLY A 73 -8.28 23.99 -7.04
N ASN A 74 -8.82 24.95 -6.28
CA ASN A 74 -8.04 26.01 -5.68
C ASN A 74 -7.41 25.56 -4.34
N PRO A 75 -6.24 26.10 -3.97
CA PRO A 75 -5.66 25.85 -2.65
C PRO A 75 -6.56 26.28 -1.50
N VAL A 76 -6.69 25.43 -0.49
CA VAL A 76 -7.30 25.74 0.80
C VAL A 76 -6.17 26.17 1.75
N GLY A 77 -5.75 27.43 1.61
CA GLY A 77 -4.65 28.01 2.37
C GLY A 77 -3.28 27.92 1.67
N ARG A 78 -2.21 28.18 2.43
CA ARG A 78 -0.83 28.15 1.93
C ARG A 78 -0.24 26.72 1.99
N PRO A 79 0.78 26.42 1.18
CA PRO A 79 1.50 25.15 1.29
C PRO A 79 2.22 25.02 2.64
N VAL A 80 2.20 23.82 3.23
CA VAL A 80 2.79 23.50 4.54
C VAL A 80 3.99 22.58 4.34
N LYS A 81 5.14 22.95 4.90
CA LYS A 81 6.40 22.23 4.69
C LYS A 81 6.79 21.41 5.91
N TYR A 82 7.22 20.17 5.68
CA TYR A 82 7.82 19.31 6.67
C TYR A 82 9.22 18.90 6.22
N ASN A 83 10.18 19.07 7.13
CA ASN A 83 11.54 18.58 6.94
C ASN A 83 11.61 17.16 7.52
N ILE A 84 11.70 16.16 6.64
CA ILE A 84 11.82 14.76 7.07
C ILE A 84 13.27 14.34 6.97
N VAL A 85 13.80 13.90 8.10
CA VAL A 85 15.12 13.31 8.20
C VAL A 85 14.96 11.80 8.00
N GLY A 86 14.90 11.36 6.74
CA GLY A 86 14.73 9.95 6.37
C GLY A 86 15.48 9.60 5.09
N VAL A 87 15.90 8.35 4.97
CA VAL A 87 16.57 7.82 3.77
C VAL A 87 15.81 6.57 3.35
N GLY A 88 15.39 6.50 2.09
CA GLY A 88 14.69 5.36 1.54
C GLY A 88 13.64 5.76 0.51
N ASN A 89 12.68 4.87 0.29
CA ASN A 89 11.55 5.13 -0.60
C ASN A 89 10.58 6.11 0.05
N LEU A 90 9.95 6.96 -0.76
CA LEU A 90 8.85 7.81 -0.30
C LEU A 90 7.65 6.92 0.06
N ILE A 91 7.18 7.07 1.30
CA ILE A 91 5.97 6.44 1.81
C ILE A 91 4.88 7.51 1.91
N GLY A 92 3.69 7.18 1.40
CA GLY A 92 2.54 8.07 1.47
C GLY A 92 2.51 9.16 0.39
N PRO A 93 1.61 10.15 0.55
CA PRO A 93 0.74 10.35 1.69
C PRO A 93 -0.38 9.31 1.73
N GLN A 94 -0.82 8.93 2.94
CA GLN A 94 -2.03 8.14 3.14
C GLN A 94 -2.87 8.77 4.24
N VAL A 95 -4.19 8.87 4.05
CA VAL A 95 -5.11 9.34 5.09
C VAL A 95 -5.49 8.18 5.98
N TYR A 96 -5.31 8.37 7.28
CA TYR A 96 -5.71 7.45 8.32
C TYR A 96 -6.77 8.09 9.19
N ILE A 97 -7.91 7.40 9.35
CA ILE A 97 -9.01 7.85 10.20
C ILE A 97 -9.12 6.86 11.37
N THR A 98 -8.99 7.37 12.59
CA THR A 98 -9.09 6.53 13.80
C THR A 98 -10.55 6.17 14.08
N THR A 99 -10.76 5.23 14.99
CA THR A 99 -12.10 4.80 15.44
C THR A 99 -12.95 5.98 15.90
N ASN A 100 -12.32 6.98 16.54
CA ASN A 100 -12.98 8.16 17.06
C ASN A 100 -13.20 9.26 16.00
N GLY A 101 -12.67 9.09 14.79
CA GLY A 101 -12.78 10.05 13.70
C GLY A 101 -11.64 11.07 13.62
N ALA A 102 -10.59 10.93 14.43
CA ALA A 102 -9.39 11.75 14.26
C ALA A 102 -8.70 11.41 12.93
N VAL A 103 -8.23 12.44 12.22
CA VAL A 103 -7.68 12.29 10.87
C VAL A 103 -6.18 12.61 10.89
N TYR A 104 -5.37 11.64 10.47
CA TYR A 104 -3.92 11.73 10.38
C TYR A 104 -3.45 11.48 8.94
N ILE A 105 -2.39 12.15 8.54
CA ILE A 105 -1.70 11.90 7.27
C ILE A 105 -0.42 11.15 7.57
N LEU A 106 -0.28 9.95 7.01
CA LEU A 106 0.89 9.07 7.12
C LEU A 106 1.84 9.31 5.94
N PHE A 107 3.12 9.56 6.23
CA PHE A 107 4.13 9.85 5.22
C PHE A 107 5.56 9.66 5.76
N GLY A 108 6.57 9.56 4.89
CA GLY A 108 7.98 9.48 5.30
C GLY A 108 8.94 9.01 4.22
N PHE A 109 10.23 8.86 4.55
CA PHE A 109 11.28 8.32 3.68
C PHE A 109 12.02 7.18 4.38
N GLY A 110 11.68 5.93 4.05
CA GLY A 110 12.21 4.77 4.78
C GLY A 110 11.74 4.66 6.24
N ASN A 111 10.87 5.56 6.68
CA ASN A 111 10.17 5.61 7.94
C ASN A 111 8.70 5.99 7.70
N ILE A 112 7.88 5.88 8.74
CA ILE A 112 6.49 6.35 8.75
C ILE A 112 6.35 7.30 9.92
N GLN A 113 5.97 8.52 9.59
CA GLN A 113 5.52 9.55 10.51
C GLN A 113 4.06 9.87 10.22
N ALA A 114 3.38 10.42 11.22
CA ALA A 114 2.02 10.92 11.08
C ALA A 114 1.98 12.39 11.48
N VAL A 115 1.10 13.14 10.82
CA VAL A 115 0.72 14.49 11.25
C VAL A 115 -0.80 14.59 11.28
N ALA A 116 -1.34 15.27 12.29
CA ALA A 116 -2.77 15.47 12.37
C ALA A 116 -3.23 16.42 11.26
N LEU A 117 -4.35 16.13 10.61
CA LEU A 117 -4.90 16.99 9.55
C LEU A 117 -5.22 18.40 10.07
N ARG A 118 -5.61 18.52 11.35
CA ARG A 118 -5.80 19.82 12.00
C ARG A 118 -4.53 20.67 12.03
N ASP A 119 -3.37 20.05 12.25
CA ASP A 119 -2.09 20.76 12.38
C ASP A 119 -1.69 21.31 11.00
N ILE A 120 -1.86 20.52 9.93
CA ILE A 120 -1.70 20.99 8.55
C ILE A 120 -2.67 22.15 8.26
N PHE A 121 -3.95 22.00 8.60
CA PHE A 121 -4.97 23.01 8.31
C PHE A 121 -4.70 24.35 9.02
N VAL A 122 -4.37 24.32 10.31
CA VAL A 122 -4.00 25.48 11.13
C VAL A 122 -2.82 26.23 10.49
N GLN A 123 -1.78 25.49 10.07
CA GLN A 123 -0.61 26.07 9.41
C GLN A 123 -0.93 26.63 8.02
N ALA A 124 -1.75 25.94 7.24
CA ALA A 124 -2.16 26.36 5.91
C ALA A 124 -3.01 27.64 5.96
N GLN A 125 -3.91 27.74 6.92
CA GLN A 125 -4.78 28.91 7.06
C GLN A 125 -4.12 30.06 7.85
N ASN A 126 -2.97 29.80 8.50
CA ASN A 126 -2.32 30.73 9.41
C ASN A 126 -3.31 31.22 10.50
N ARG A 127 -4.07 30.28 11.06
CA ARG A 127 -5.08 30.51 12.12
C ARG A 127 -4.72 29.69 13.35
N ASP A 128 -5.14 30.14 14.52
CA ASP A 128 -4.89 29.43 15.78
C ASP A 128 -5.92 28.33 16.08
N SER A 129 -6.94 28.15 15.23
CA SER A 129 -8.00 27.16 15.46
C SER A 129 -8.43 26.45 14.17
N SER A 130 -8.78 25.17 14.32
CA SER A 130 -9.36 24.32 13.29
C SER A 130 -10.88 24.16 13.48
N PRO A 131 -11.64 23.78 12.44
CA PRO A 131 -13.04 23.42 12.55
C PRO A 131 -13.28 22.32 13.60
N PRO A 132 -14.44 22.30 14.29
CA PRO A 132 -14.74 21.31 15.33
C PRO A 132 -14.59 19.85 14.86
N SER A 133 -14.87 19.58 13.58
CA SER A 133 -14.71 18.26 12.95
C SER A 133 -13.26 17.76 12.94
N LEU A 134 -12.28 18.67 12.96
CA LEU A 134 -10.85 18.34 12.94
C LEU A 134 -10.21 18.39 14.35
N GLN A 135 -10.94 18.84 15.37
CA GLN A 135 -10.43 18.94 16.75
C GLN A 135 -10.40 17.58 17.47
N ILE A 136 -10.91 16.52 16.84
CA ILE A 136 -10.89 15.17 17.41
C ILE A 136 -9.44 14.68 17.50
N GLU A 137 -9.09 14.15 18.66
CA GLU A 137 -7.76 13.65 19.00
C GLU A 137 -7.80 12.16 19.32
N GLU A 138 -6.74 11.45 18.96
CA GLU A 138 -6.52 10.07 19.38
C GLU A 138 -5.41 10.00 20.43
N PRO A 139 -5.73 9.90 21.74
CA PRO A 139 -4.75 10.06 22.81
C PRO A 139 -3.53 9.14 22.70
N GLU A 140 -3.72 7.90 22.24
CA GLU A 140 -2.62 6.94 22.08
C GLU A 140 -1.64 7.31 20.96
N TRP A 141 -2.11 8.02 19.94
CA TRP A 141 -1.26 8.58 18.89
C TRP A 141 -0.56 9.84 19.38
N GLU A 142 -1.31 10.76 20.02
CA GLU A 142 -0.78 12.04 20.50
C GLU A 142 0.32 11.87 21.55
N LYS A 143 0.26 10.82 22.39
CA LYS A 143 1.32 10.46 23.36
C LYS A 143 2.68 10.15 22.71
N ARG A 144 2.70 9.83 21.42
CA ARG A 144 3.91 9.44 20.66
C ARG A 144 4.54 10.60 19.90
N ARG A 145 4.05 11.84 20.08
CA ARG A 145 4.75 13.03 19.55
C ARG A 145 6.18 13.07 20.09
N SER A 146 7.15 13.34 19.22
CA SER A 146 8.55 13.38 19.61
C SER A 146 8.77 14.45 20.70
N ILE A 147 9.66 14.16 21.65
CA ILE A 147 10.01 15.04 22.76
C ILE A 147 10.45 16.40 22.16
N ASN A 148 9.84 17.50 22.63
CA ASN A 148 9.96 18.90 22.15
C ASN A 148 8.85 19.41 21.20
N LEU A 149 7.58 19.08 21.43
CA LEU A 149 6.44 19.68 20.70
C LEU A 149 6.52 19.48 19.17
N SER A 150 7.17 18.40 18.74
CA SER A 150 7.13 17.98 17.34
C SER A 150 5.68 17.84 16.89
N GLU A 151 5.33 18.48 15.78
CA GLU A 151 4.02 18.28 15.12
C GLU A 151 3.87 16.85 14.56
N LEU A 152 4.99 16.13 14.46
CA LEU A 152 5.06 14.80 13.91
C LEU A 152 5.00 13.74 15.02
N ILE A 153 4.23 12.71 14.73
CA ILE A 153 4.07 11.49 15.52
C ILE A 153 4.91 10.42 14.85
N ASP A 154 5.86 9.84 15.59
CA ASP A 154 6.68 8.74 15.07
C ASP A 154 5.86 7.43 15.12
N VAL A 155 5.61 6.84 13.94
CA VAL A 155 4.81 5.61 13.83
C VAL A 155 5.72 4.39 13.75
N TYR A 156 6.69 4.41 12.84
CA TYR A 156 7.62 3.29 12.64
C TYR A 156 8.89 3.73 11.91
N SER A 157 10.05 3.32 12.42
CA SER A 157 11.36 3.76 11.91
C SER A 157 12.33 2.59 11.82
N ASP A 158 12.13 1.71 10.84
CA ASP A 158 13.04 0.59 10.56
C ASP A 158 12.98 0.19 9.08
N GLY A 159 13.56 1.02 8.20
CA GLY A 159 13.77 0.68 6.79
C GLY A 159 12.50 0.29 6.03
N VAL A 160 11.45 1.11 6.15
CA VAL A 160 10.15 0.88 5.53
C VAL A 160 10.24 0.94 4.01
N GLU A 161 9.72 -0.09 3.35
CA GLU A 161 9.62 -0.14 1.89
C GLU A 161 8.17 0.05 1.42
N LEU A 162 7.19 -0.42 2.20
CA LEU A 162 5.77 -0.29 1.85
C LEU A 162 4.89 -0.20 3.10
N LEU A 163 3.77 0.53 2.97
CA LEU A 163 2.70 0.66 3.96
C LEU A 163 1.34 0.32 3.33
N GLN A 164 0.60 -0.60 3.93
CA GLN A 164 -0.78 -0.96 3.56
C GLN A 164 -1.72 -0.85 4.76
N MET A 165 -2.93 -0.32 4.53
CA MET A 165 -4.01 -0.36 5.52
C MET A 165 -4.77 -1.69 5.41
N VAL A 166 -4.95 -2.34 6.56
CA VAL A 166 -5.64 -3.64 6.68
C VAL A 166 -6.87 -3.44 7.54
N LYS A 167 -8.05 -3.82 7.05
CA LYS A 167 -9.27 -3.72 7.87
C LYS A 167 -9.13 -4.61 9.11
N ALA A 168 -9.26 -4.02 10.30
CA ALA A 168 -9.26 -4.79 11.53
C ALA A 168 -10.64 -5.48 11.71
N PRO A 169 -10.69 -6.76 12.14
CA PRO A 169 -11.96 -7.46 12.38
C PRO A 169 -12.81 -6.78 13.46
N ASP A 170 -12.17 -6.42 14.58
CA ASP A 170 -12.86 -5.95 15.78
C ASP A 170 -12.91 -4.41 15.93
N SER A 171 -12.50 -3.68 14.90
CA SER A 171 -12.42 -2.21 14.98
C SER A 171 -12.93 -1.50 13.73
N ASN A 172 -13.46 -0.31 13.95
CA ASN A 172 -13.84 0.58 12.86
C ASN A 172 -12.61 1.17 12.15
N CYS A 173 -11.43 1.15 12.77
CA CYS A 173 -10.19 1.58 12.15
C CYS A 173 -9.43 0.44 11.45
N SER A 174 -8.47 0.79 10.59
CA SER A 174 -7.58 -0.18 9.95
C SER A 174 -6.31 -0.39 10.76
N ASN A 175 -5.75 -1.59 10.76
CA ASN A 175 -4.37 -1.85 11.15
C ASN A 175 -3.40 -1.41 10.06
N LEU A 176 -2.12 -1.25 10.41
CA LEU A 176 -1.06 -0.82 9.50
C LEU A 176 -0.11 -2.00 9.25
N LEU A 177 -0.11 -2.54 8.04
CA LEU A 177 0.84 -3.54 7.60
C LEU A 177 2.07 -2.85 7.00
N ILE A 178 3.22 -3.08 7.60
CA ILE A 178 4.49 -2.45 7.28
C ILE A 178 5.42 -3.53 6.74
N THR A 179 5.90 -3.31 5.52
CA THR A 179 6.89 -4.16 4.88
C THR A 179 8.24 -3.46 4.92
N THR A 180 9.24 -4.16 5.43
CA THR A 180 10.65 -3.75 5.41
C THR A 180 11.46 -4.80 4.65
N ARG A 181 12.76 -4.54 4.45
CA ARG A 181 13.67 -5.53 3.86
C ARG A 181 13.82 -6.82 4.65
N GLN A 182 13.51 -6.79 5.95
CA GLN A 182 13.84 -7.85 6.91
C GLN A 182 12.64 -8.33 7.71
N SER A 183 11.49 -7.67 7.59
CA SER A 183 10.32 -7.97 8.40
C SER A 183 9.02 -7.56 7.72
N LEU A 184 7.97 -8.27 8.11
CA LEU A 184 6.59 -7.86 7.93
C LEU A 184 6.01 -7.61 9.32
N VAL A 185 5.49 -6.41 9.57
CA VAL A 185 4.99 -5.98 10.89
C VAL A 185 3.57 -5.49 10.74
N LEU A 186 2.65 -6.00 11.56
CA LEU A 186 1.29 -5.48 11.65
C LEU A 186 1.18 -4.64 12.92
N LEU A 187 0.91 -3.34 12.80
CA LEU A 187 0.62 -2.47 13.94
C LEU A 187 -0.89 -2.34 14.12
N ARG A 188 -1.32 -2.35 15.38
CA ARG A 188 -2.70 -2.01 15.74
C ARG A 188 -2.97 -0.55 15.44
N GLY A 189 -4.03 -0.28 14.70
CA GLY A 189 -4.42 1.07 14.32
C GLY A 189 -4.72 2.00 15.50
N GLN A 190 -5.35 1.46 16.55
CA GLN A 190 -5.83 2.24 17.69
C GLN A 190 -4.71 2.92 18.49
N ASN A 191 -3.57 2.23 18.66
CA ASN A 191 -2.51 2.64 19.60
C ASN A 191 -1.09 2.46 19.05
N LEU A 192 -0.94 2.06 17.79
CA LEU A 192 0.33 1.86 17.10
C LEU A 192 1.25 0.85 17.78
N THR A 193 0.72 -0.07 18.59
CA THR A 193 1.50 -1.17 19.17
C THR A 193 1.62 -2.32 18.17
N PRO A 194 2.75 -3.02 18.08
CA PRO A 194 2.87 -4.22 17.27
C PRO A 194 1.82 -5.25 17.68
N TYR A 195 1.03 -5.72 16.71
CA TYR A 195 0.17 -6.88 16.90
C TYR A 195 1.01 -8.15 16.76
N TRP A 196 1.75 -8.27 15.67
CA TRP A 196 2.75 -9.31 15.44
C TRP A 196 3.85 -8.79 14.52
N ALA A 197 4.99 -9.49 14.51
CA ALA A 197 6.11 -9.20 13.63
C ALA A 197 6.74 -10.51 13.13
N LEU A 198 6.87 -10.65 11.82
CA LEU A 198 7.46 -11.80 11.16
C LEU A 198 8.78 -11.39 10.51
N ARG A 199 9.88 -12.05 10.88
CA ARG A 199 11.19 -11.79 10.27
C ARG A 199 11.33 -12.55 8.96
N LEU A 200 11.52 -11.82 7.86
CA LEU A 200 11.66 -12.36 6.51
C LEU A 200 12.62 -11.50 5.71
N GLN A 201 13.61 -12.12 5.08
CA GLN A 201 14.53 -11.43 4.17
C GLN A 201 14.07 -11.58 2.73
N GLY A 202 14.37 -10.57 1.91
CA GLY A 202 14.14 -10.65 0.46
C GLY A 202 12.68 -10.47 0.04
N LEU A 203 11.87 -9.87 0.90
CA LEU A 203 10.53 -9.40 0.51
C LEU A 203 10.71 -8.25 -0.47
N ARG A 204 10.31 -8.47 -1.72
CA ARG A 204 10.43 -7.48 -2.81
C ARG A 204 9.08 -7.10 -3.41
N SER A 205 8.03 -7.83 -3.04
CA SER A 205 6.69 -7.62 -3.56
C SER A 205 5.75 -7.15 -2.46
N GLN A 206 4.76 -6.38 -2.85
CA GLN A 206 3.67 -5.96 -1.98
C GLN A 206 2.91 -7.20 -1.48
N PRO A 207 2.73 -7.36 -0.15
CA PRO A 207 1.83 -8.36 0.40
C PRO A 207 0.44 -8.28 -0.22
N THR A 208 -0.03 -9.40 -0.73
CA THR A 208 -1.36 -9.50 -1.36
C THR A 208 -2.37 -9.96 -0.30
N PRO A 209 -3.33 -9.12 0.10
CA PRO A 209 -4.34 -9.50 1.08
C PRO A 209 -5.32 -10.53 0.50
N GLY A 210 -5.80 -11.45 1.33
CA GLY A 210 -6.84 -12.41 0.99
C GLY A 210 -7.30 -13.21 2.20
N TYR A 211 -8.42 -13.92 2.07
CA TYR A 211 -8.92 -14.85 3.10
C TYR A 211 -8.41 -16.25 2.76
N PHE A 212 -7.21 -16.61 3.24
CA PHE A 212 -6.56 -17.87 2.88
C PHE A 212 -6.76 -18.97 3.92
N THR A 213 -7.18 -18.61 5.13
CA THR A 213 -7.53 -19.52 6.23
C THR A 213 -9.04 -19.51 6.50
N ASP A 214 -9.48 -20.38 7.41
CA ASP A 214 -10.89 -20.57 7.78
C ASP A 214 -11.35 -19.66 8.94
N ASP A 215 -10.52 -18.70 9.36
CA ASP A 215 -10.75 -17.88 10.57
C ASP A 215 -11.45 -16.54 10.28
N GLN A 216 -11.74 -16.24 9.00
CA GLN A 216 -12.33 -14.98 8.53
C GLN A 216 -11.46 -13.73 8.77
N THR A 217 -10.19 -13.91 9.12
CA THR A 217 -9.19 -12.84 9.21
C THR A 217 -8.55 -12.63 7.85
N LEU A 218 -8.16 -11.38 7.56
CA LEU A 218 -7.44 -11.07 6.33
C LEU A 218 -5.98 -11.52 6.47
N ASP A 219 -5.59 -12.50 5.66
CA ASP A 219 -4.25 -13.06 5.56
C ASP A 219 -3.42 -12.37 4.48
N PHE A 220 -2.12 -12.66 4.45
CA PHE A 220 -1.17 -12.04 3.54
C PHE A 220 -0.37 -13.07 2.77
N LEU A 221 -0.51 -13.02 1.45
CA LEU A 221 0.39 -13.74 0.57
C LEU A 221 1.63 -12.90 0.30
N LEU A 222 2.79 -13.54 0.48
CA LEU A 222 4.10 -12.97 0.20
C LEU A 222 4.84 -13.76 -0.87
N GLN A 223 5.67 -13.06 -1.63
CA GLN A 223 6.60 -13.65 -2.58
C GLN A 223 8.00 -13.12 -2.31
N ILE A 224 8.95 -14.05 -2.10
CA ILE A 224 10.36 -13.74 -1.88
C ILE A 224 11.23 -14.49 -2.89
N GLN A 225 12.39 -13.92 -3.20
CA GLN A 225 13.44 -14.63 -3.93
C GLN A 225 14.16 -15.57 -2.96
N ASP A 226 14.24 -16.86 -3.29
CA ASP A 226 14.83 -17.91 -2.46
C ASP A 226 16.00 -18.60 -3.17
N GLY A 227 17.04 -17.82 -3.46
CA GLY A 227 18.19 -18.24 -4.26
C GLY A 227 18.06 -17.87 -5.75
N VAL A 228 19.07 -18.23 -6.54
CA VAL A 228 19.12 -17.88 -7.97
C VAL A 228 18.05 -18.65 -8.74
N GLY A 229 17.13 -17.94 -9.40
CA GLY A 229 16.08 -18.54 -10.22
C GLY A 229 14.98 -19.26 -9.46
N MET A 230 14.92 -19.12 -8.14
CA MET A 230 13.91 -19.76 -7.29
C MET A 230 13.08 -18.72 -6.56
N LYS A 231 11.77 -18.91 -6.60
CA LYS A 231 10.80 -18.05 -5.93
C LYS A 231 10.08 -18.86 -4.86
N LYS A 232 9.94 -18.27 -3.67
CA LYS A 232 9.17 -18.84 -2.57
C LYS A 232 7.93 -17.99 -2.36
N MET A 233 6.78 -18.65 -2.45
CA MET A 233 5.48 -18.10 -2.11
C MET A 233 5.09 -18.60 -0.72
N MET A 234 4.45 -17.76 0.07
CA MET A 234 3.97 -18.14 1.39
C MET A 234 2.71 -17.37 1.76
N VAL A 235 1.88 -18.00 2.59
CA VAL A 235 0.73 -17.35 3.22
C VAL A 235 1.07 -17.13 4.69
N VAL A 236 0.91 -15.89 5.12
CA VAL A 236 1.04 -15.45 6.50
C VAL A 236 -0.35 -15.18 7.06
N ASP A 237 -0.64 -15.86 8.15
CA ASP A 237 -1.87 -15.74 8.91
C ASP A 237 -2.02 -14.32 9.50
N GLY A 238 -3.18 -13.70 9.26
CA GLY A 238 -3.43 -12.31 9.62
C GLY A 238 -3.56 -12.07 11.11
N ASP A 239 -3.99 -13.08 11.88
CA ASP A 239 -4.19 -12.98 13.33
C ASP A 239 -2.89 -13.20 14.10
N SER A 240 -2.14 -14.26 13.78
CA SER A 240 -0.94 -14.69 14.51
C SER A 240 0.37 -14.19 13.89
N GLY A 241 0.38 -13.83 12.61
CA GLY A 241 1.61 -13.53 11.85
C GLY A 241 2.45 -14.77 11.52
N SER A 242 1.90 -15.97 11.69
CA SER A 242 2.60 -17.23 11.43
C SER A 242 2.51 -17.63 9.95
N ILE A 243 3.54 -18.32 9.45
CA ILE A 243 3.50 -18.89 8.10
C ILE A 243 2.68 -20.18 8.14
N VAL A 244 1.51 -20.18 7.53
CA VAL A 244 0.60 -21.34 7.47
C VAL A 244 0.82 -22.19 6.23
N TRP A 245 1.42 -21.62 5.19
CA TRP A 245 1.72 -22.33 3.95
C TRP A 245 2.95 -21.75 3.26
N SER A 246 3.72 -22.60 2.57
CA SER A 246 4.76 -22.13 1.65
C SER A 246 5.02 -23.11 0.51
N TYR A 247 5.37 -22.58 -0.65
CA TYR A 247 5.74 -23.34 -1.84
C TYR A 247 6.91 -22.70 -2.56
N ARG A 248 7.73 -23.52 -3.22
CA ARG A 248 8.93 -23.10 -3.95
C ARG A 248 8.79 -23.52 -5.40
N ALA A 249 9.01 -22.58 -6.32
CA ALA A 249 8.97 -22.82 -7.75
C ALA A 249 10.18 -22.18 -8.45
N PRO A 250 10.71 -22.81 -9.52
CA PRO A 250 11.59 -22.14 -10.45
C PRO A 250 10.89 -20.92 -11.06
N CYS A 251 11.57 -19.78 -11.02
CA CYS A 251 11.12 -18.52 -11.58
C CYS A 251 12.32 -17.59 -11.72
N HIS A 252 12.78 -17.40 -12.95
CA HIS A 252 13.84 -16.46 -13.29
C HIS A 252 13.33 -15.02 -13.52
N MET A 253 12.01 -14.79 -13.41
CA MET A 253 11.44 -13.44 -13.50
C MET A 253 11.81 -12.61 -12.28
N LYS A 254 12.40 -11.42 -12.51
CA LYS A 254 12.88 -10.55 -11.43
C LYS A 254 11.78 -10.07 -10.49
N GLU A 255 10.57 -9.81 -11.00
CA GLU A 255 9.41 -9.35 -10.23
C GLU A 255 8.12 -9.71 -10.98
N THR A 256 7.18 -10.43 -10.34
CA THR A 256 5.89 -10.79 -10.93
C THR A 256 4.76 -10.38 -9.99
N PRO A 257 3.76 -9.63 -10.48
CA PRO A 257 2.61 -9.29 -9.66
C PRO A 257 1.85 -10.57 -9.28
N ALA A 258 1.49 -10.66 -8.01
CA ALA A 258 0.52 -11.62 -7.51
C ALA A 258 -0.84 -10.93 -7.39
N THR A 259 -1.91 -11.70 -7.51
CA THR A 259 -3.25 -11.23 -7.16
C THR A 259 -4.02 -12.31 -6.43
N SER A 260 -4.95 -11.90 -5.59
CA SER A 260 -5.95 -12.75 -4.98
C SER A 260 -7.32 -12.50 -5.63
N ALA A 261 -8.19 -13.51 -5.60
CA ALA A 261 -9.58 -13.37 -6.01
C ALA A 261 -10.48 -14.14 -5.03
N VAL A 262 -11.58 -13.54 -4.61
CA VAL A 262 -12.52 -14.20 -3.68
C VAL A 262 -13.38 -15.20 -4.45
N THR A 263 -13.45 -16.43 -3.97
CA THR A 263 -14.27 -17.52 -4.49
C THR A 263 -15.67 -17.53 -3.86
N SER A 264 -16.59 -18.33 -4.41
CA SER A 264 -17.97 -18.41 -3.93
C SER A 264 -18.10 -18.94 -2.50
N ASP A 265 -17.09 -19.63 -1.99
CA ASP A 265 -16.97 -20.09 -0.60
C ASP A 265 -16.38 -19.03 0.35
N GLN A 266 -16.26 -17.78 -0.10
CA GLN A 266 -15.68 -16.64 0.63
C GLN A 266 -14.18 -16.74 0.95
N LYS A 267 -13.51 -17.78 0.44
CA LYS A 267 -12.06 -17.88 0.52
C LYS A 267 -11.41 -17.11 -0.63
N SER A 268 -10.12 -16.84 -0.55
CA SER A 268 -9.36 -16.20 -1.63
C SER A 268 -8.45 -17.20 -2.32
N VAL A 269 -8.61 -17.35 -3.63
CA VAL A 269 -7.63 -18.06 -4.46
C VAL A 269 -6.47 -17.14 -4.80
N PHE A 270 -5.29 -17.72 -4.93
CA PHE A 270 -4.07 -16.99 -5.27
C PHE A 270 -3.65 -17.30 -6.70
N LEU A 271 -3.38 -16.27 -7.50
CA LEU A 271 -2.86 -16.39 -8.85
C LEU A 271 -1.45 -15.80 -8.98
N PHE A 272 -0.53 -16.56 -9.57
CA PHE A 272 0.84 -16.11 -9.84
C PHE A 272 1.46 -16.72 -11.09
N TRP A 273 2.41 -15.99 -11.65
CA TRP A 273 3.26 -16.47 -12.73
C TRP A 273 4.51 -17.16 -12.18
N ALA A 274 4.82 -18.34 -12.70
CA ALA A 274 6.10 -19.03 -12.51
C ALA A 274 6.44 -19.84 -13.77
N GLU A 275 7.63 -20.43 -13.83
CA GLU A 275 8.00 -21.29 -14.96
C GLU A 275 7.22 -22.60 -14.93
N GLY A 276 6.89 -23.11 -16.11
CA GLY A 276 6.28 -24.43 -16.27
C GLY A 276 7.18 -25.50 -15.67
N LEU A 277 6.61 -26.35 -14.80
CA LEU A 277 7.32 -27.53 -14.30
C LEU A 277 7.46 -28.53 -15.46
N SER A 278 8.60 -28.52 -16.15
CA SER A 278 8.85 -29.43 -17.27
C SER A 278 8.93 -30.88 -16.79
N ALA A 279 8.03 -31.74 -17.28
CA ALA A 279 8.05 -33.19 -17.05
C ALA A 279 9.01 -33.94 -18.00
N ALA A 280 10.07 -33.30 -18.50
CA ALA A 280 10.93 -33.89 -19.52
C ALA A 280 12.14 -34.65 -18.94
N SER A 281 12.22 -35.92 -19.35
CA SER A 281 13.30 -36.90 -19.16
C SER A 281 14.74 -36.33 -19.37
N PRO A 282 15.79 -36.87 -18.71
CA PRO A 282 17.15 -36.31 -18.74
C PRO A 282 17.88 -36.38 -20.09
N ASN A 283 17.24 -36.83 -21.17
CA ASN A 283 17.91 -37.15 -22.42
C ASN A 283 17.36 -36.33 -23.59
N SER A 284 17.83 -35.10 -23.72
CA SER A 284 17.90 -34.44 -25.02
C SER A 284 19.12 -33.55 -25.06
N ASP A 285 20.06 -33.88 -25.95
CA ASP A 285 21.29 -33.14 -26.20
C ASP A 285 20.98 -31.66 -26.50
N ILE A 286 21.36 -30.78 -25.57
CA ILE A 286 21.20 -29.33 -25.72
C ILE A 286 22.38 -28.80 -26.53
N ILE A 287 22.08 -28.30 -27.74
CA ILE A 287 22.99 -27.44 -28.50
C ILE A 287 23.14 -26.12 -27.74
N LEU A 288 24.39 -25.80 -27.40
CA LEU A 288 24.79 -24.57 -26.71
C LEU A 288 24.49 -23.35 -27.60
N GLY A 289 23.58 -22.46 -27.21
CA GLY A 289 23.48 -21.14 -27.87
C GLY A 289 22.14 -20.40 -27.83
N THR A 290 21.03 -21.00 -27.42
CA THR A 290 19.75 -20.29 -27.30
C THR A 290 19.04 -20.71 -26.02
N GLU A 291 18.90 -19.78 -25.06
CA GLU A 291 17.96 -19.95 -23.94
C GLU A 291 16.59 -20.28 -24.54
N PRO A 292 15.95 -21.41 -24.16
CA PRO A 292 14.59 -21.67 -24.58
C PRO A 292 13.70 -20.54 -24.05
N PRO A 293 12.67 -20.10 -24.80
CA PRO A 293 11.71 -19.14 -24.27
C PRO A 293 11.13 -19.74 -22.99
N SER A 294 11.35 -19.07 -21.85
CA SER A 294 10.79 -19.50 -20.58
C SER A 294 9.27 -19.54 -20.72
N LEU A 295 8.73 -20.76 -20.77
CA LEU A 295 7.30 -21.01 -20.76
C LEU A 295 6.80 -20.67 -19.36
N HIS A 296 6.24 -19.47 -19.21
CA HIS A 296 5.64 -19.02 -17.97
C HIS A 296 4.18 -19.45 -17.93
N HIS A 297 3.80 -20.08 -16.84
CA HIS A 297 2.46 -20.60 -16.62
C HIS A 297 1.79 -19.80 -15.51
N LEU A 298 0.47 -19.61 -15.62
CA LEU A 298 -0.33 -19.01 -14.56
C LEU A 298 -0.76 -20.11 -13.62
N TYR A 299 -0.28 -20.06 -12.39
CA TYR A 299 -0.68 -21.00 -11.37
C TYR A 299 -1.77 -20.42 -10.49
N LEU A 300 -2.74 -21.26 -10.12
CA LEU A 300 -3.78 -20.97 -9.15
C LEU A 300 -3.64 -21.89 -7.95
N LEU A 301 -3.68 -21.30 -6.75
CA LEU A 301 -3.74 -22.01 -5.49
C LEU A 301 -5.11 -21.78 -4.84
N HIS A 302 -5.77 -22.87 -4.46
CA HIS A 302 -7.00 -22.82 -3.68
C HIS A 302 -6.72 -23.11 -2.21
N PRO A 303 -7.13 -22.26 -1.26
CA PRO A 303 -6.81 -22.43 0.16
C PRO A 303 -7.40 -23.70 0.77
N ALA A 304 -8.55 -24.18 0.29
CA ALA A 304 -9.11 -25.48 0.71
C ALA A 304 -8.27 -26.69 0.26
N PHE A 305 -7.37 -26.50 -0.72
CA PHE A 305 -6.50 -27.54 -1.26
C PHE A 305 -5.05 -27.05 -1.31
N PRO A 306 -4.43 -26.78 -0.15
CA PRO A 306 -3.12 -26.13 -0.09
C PRO A 306 -1.99 -27.00 -0.67
N SER A 307 -2.23 -28.30 -0.85
CA SER A 307 -1.32 -29.23 -1.51
C SER A 307 -1.48 -29.31 -3.03
N ILE A 308 -2.51 -28.66 -3.60
CA ILE A 308 -2.84 -28.72 -5.02
C ILE A 308 -2.54 -27.36 -5.65
N LEU A 309 -1.63 -27.37 -6.62
CA LEU A 309 -1.36 -26.22 -7.47
C LEU A 309 -1.96 -26.48 -8.85
N LEU A 310 -2.88 -25.61 -9.28
CA LEU A 310 -3.49 -25.69 -10.61
C LEU A 310 -2.63 -24.91 -11.60
N ASP A 311 -2.21 -25.58 -12.66
CA ASP A 311 -1.49 -24.98 -13.78
C ASP A 311 -2.49 -24.60 -14.88
N LEU A 312 -2.69 -23.31 -15.10
CA LEU A 312 -3.41 -22.79 -16.26
C LEU A 312 -2.42 -22.57 -17.40
N ALA A 313 -2.01 -23.67 -18.04
CA ALA A 313 -1.32 -23.63 -19.31
C ALA A 313 -2.27 -23.07 -20.38
N ASN A 314 -1.76 -22.25 -21.30
CA ASN A 314 -2.50 -21.67 -22.43
C ASN A 314 -2.86 -22.73 -23.49
N THR A 315 -3.41 -23.87 -23.07
CA THR A 315 -3.98 -24.90 -23.92
C THR A 315 -5.49 -24.85 -23.73
N THR A 316 -6.21 -24.55 -24.79
CA THR A 316 -7.66 -24.67 -24.87
C THR A 316 -8.04 -26.15 -24.67
N GLY A 317 -8.24 -26.55 -23.42
CA GLY A 317 -8.60 -27.90 -23.00
C GLY A 317 -9.50 -27.86 -21.78
N THR A 318 -10.59 -28.63 -21.82
CA THR A 318 -11.76 -28.52 -20.96
C THR A 318 -11.43 -28.79 -19.48
N VAL A 319 -11.58 -27.78 -18.63
CA VAL A 319 -11.60 -27.95 -17.17
C VAL A 319 -12.90 -28.67 -16.81
N THR A 320 -12.80 -29.92 -16.37
CA THR A 320 -13.89 -30.61 -15.66
C THR A 320 -13.52 -30.71 -14.20
N ALA A 321 -14.21 -29.92 -13.36
CA ALA A 321 -14.25 -30.14 -11.93
C ALA A 321 -15.29 -31.23 -11.64
N SER A 322 -14.91 -32.26 -10.89
CA SER A 322 -15.83 -33.26 -10.35
C SER A 322 -15.92 -33.11 -8.84
N GLU A 323 -17.15 -32.98 -8.33
CA GLU A 323 -17.50 -33.03 -6.91
C GLU A 323 -17.14 -34.39 -6.28
N GLY A 324 -16.66 -34.32 -5.05
CA GLY A 324 -16.67 -35.40 -4.06
C GLY A 324 -16.99 -34.80 -2.71
#